data_AF-A0A7K2KKC7-F1
#
_entry.id   AF-A0A7K2KKC7-F1
#
_cell.length_a   1.000
_cell.length_b   1.000
_cell.length_c   1.000
_cell.angle_alpha   90.00
_cell.angle_beta   90.00
_cell.angle_gamma   90.00
#
_symmetry.space_group_name_H-M   'P 1'
#
loop_
_entity.id
_entity.type
_entity.pdbx_description
1 polymer ?
#
loop_
_entity_poly.entity_id
_entity_poly.type
_entity_poly.pdbx_seq_one_letter_code
_entity_poly.pdbx_strand_id
1 'polypeptide(L)' 'MTSRFISSAPTRRTVVKAAAATAVTVPAVLGAAATAHAAPGAPAFLHGVASGDPLPDGVLLWTRVTPT' A
#
# COMPACT_ATOMS: atom_id res chain seq x y z
N MET A 1 22.42 -36.92 -29.94
CA MET A 1 21.33 -36.59 -28.99
C MET A 1 21.88 -35.55 -28.00
N THR A 2 22.02 -34.30 -28.43
CA THR A 2 22.61 -33.22 -27.61
C THR A 2 21.48 -32.39 -27.02
N SER A 3 21.24 -32.62 -25.73
CA SER A 3 20.22 -31.92 -24.95
C SER A 3 20.59 -30.44 -24.82
N ARG A 4 19.75 -29.52 -25.32
CA ARG A 4 19.88 -28.10 -24.99
C ARG A 4 19.43 -27.93 -23.55
N PHE A 5 20.36 -27.58 -22.67
CA PHE A 5 20.04 -27.03 -21.36
C PHE A 5 19.27 -25.73 -21.58
N ILE A 6 17.94 -25.79 -21.48
CA ILE A 6 17.11 -24.59 -21.36
C ILE A 6 17.42 -24.05 -19.96
N SER A 7 18.29 -23.05 -19.87
CA SER A 7 18.54 -22.38 -18.61
C SER A 7 17.23 -21.77 -18.13
N SER A 8 16.78 -22.19 -16.95
CA SER A 8 15.59 -21.66 -16.28
C SER A 8 15.80 -20.21 -15.78
N ALA A 9 16.99 -19.65 -15.98
CA ALA A 9 17.35 -18.33 -15.50
C ALA A 9 16.75 -17.21 -16.39
N PRO A 10 16.22 -16.14 -15.78
CA PRO A 10 15.69 -15.01 -16.52
C PRO A 10 16.77 -14.34 -17.38
N THR A 11 16.45 -14.04 -18.63
CA THR A 11 17.36 -13.34 -19.54
C THR A 11 17.48 -11.85 -19.17
N ARG A 12 18.58 -11.19 -19.54
CA ARG A 12 18.75 -9.73 -19.38
C ARG A 12 17.57 -8.94 -19.92
N ARG A 13 17.03 -9.37 -21.07
CA ARG A 13 15.85 -8.74 -21.70
C ARG A 13 14.58 -8.90 -20.85
N THR A 14 14.41 -10.03 -20.18
CA THR A 14 13.28 -10.28 -19.26
C THR A 14 13.35 -9.34 -18.06
N VAL A 15 14.54 -9.17 -17.48
CA VAL A 15 14.78 -8.25 -16.36
C VAL A 15 14.49 -6.79 -16.75
N VAL A 16 14.97 -6.35 -17.92
CA VAL A 16 14.72 -4.99 -18.42
C VAL A 16 13.23 -4.74 -18.67
N LYS A 17 12.50 -5.72 -19.23
CA LYS A 17 11.05 -5.61 -19.41
C LYS A 17 10.30 -5.53 -18.08
N ALA A 18 10.69 -6.33 -17.09
CA ALA A 18 10.10 -6.28 -15.77
C ALA A 18 10.33 -4.92 -15.09
N ALA A 19 11.57 -4.40 -15.14
CA ALA A 19 11.88 -3.08 -14.60
C ALA A 19 11.10 -1.94 -15.29
N ALA A 20 10.99 -1.99 -16.62
CA ALA A 20 10.20 -1.01 -17.38
C ALA A 20 8.70 -1.06 -17.05
N ALA A 21 8.15 -2.27 -16.87
CA ALA A 21 6.76 -2.43 -16.44
C ALA A 21 6.53 -1.81 -15.06
N THR A 22 7.41 -2.09 -14.08
CA THR A 22 7.31 -1.53 -12.72
C THR A 22 7.44 -0.01 -12.70
N ALA A 23 8.33 0.56 -13.52
CA ALA A 23 8.55 2.01 -13.57
C ALA A 23 7.32 2.80 -14.05
N VAL A 24 6.46 2.18 -14.87
CA VAL A 24 5.23 2.82 -15.37
C VAL A 24 4.05 2.58 -14.43
N THR A 25 3.94 1.38 -13.84
CA THR A 25 2.79 1.03 -12.99
C THR A 25 2.84 1.68 -11.62
N VAL A 26 4.03 1.83 -11.02
CA VAL A 26 4.16 2.42 -9.67
C VAL A 26 3.67 3.86 -9.61
N PRO A 27 4.08 4.79 -10.51
CA PRO A 27 3.56 6.16 -10.50
C PRO A 27 2.07 6.23 -10.82
N ALA A 28 1.55 5.34 -11.68
CA ALA A 28 0.13 5.30 -12.00
C ALA A 28 -0.72 4.87 -10.79
N VAL A 29 -0.25 3.89 -10.02
CA VAL A 29 -0.93 3.44 -8.78
C VAL A 29 -0.82 4.50 -7.68
N LEU A 30 0.35 5.11 -7.50
CA LEU A 30 0.54 6.19 -6.51
C LEU A 30 -0.23 7.46 -6.88
N GLY A 31 -0.30 7.80 -8.16
CA GLY A 31 -1.08 8.95 -8.66
C GLY A 31 -2.59 8.69 -8.68
N ALA A 32 -3.01 7.42 -8.75
CA ALA A 32 -4.41 7.02 -8.61
C ALA A 32 -4.84 6.82 -7.14
N ALA A 33 -3.93 6.95 -6.18
CA ALA A 33 -4.31 6.97 -4.78
C ALA A 33 -5.23 8.18 -4.55
N ALA A 34 -6.48 7.90 -4.17
CA ALA A 34 -7.43 8.95 -3.87
C ALA A 34 -6.86 9.86 -2.79
N THR A 35 -6.85 11.17 -3.05
CA THR A 35 -6.53 12.14 -2.01
C THR A 35 -7.59 12.02 -0.92
N ALA A 36 -7.17 11.84 0.33
CA ALA A 36 -8.09 11.80 1.44
C ALA A 36 -8.78 13.17 1.55
N HIS A 37 -10.07 13.20 1.26
CA HIS A 37 -10.87 14.41 1.35
C HIS A 37 -11.45 14.52 2.77
N ALA A 38 -11.24 15.66 3.43
CA ALA A 38 -11.91 15.92 4.70
C ALA A 38 -13.43 16.01 4.45
N ALA A 39 -14.21 15.32 5.27
CA ALA A 39 -15.67 15.40 5.21
C ALA A 39 -16.13 16.81 5.58
N PRO A 40 -17.05 17.42 4.83
CA PRO A 40 -17.62 18.70 5.21
C PRO A 40 -18.47 18.54 6.49
N GLY A 41 -18.18 19.34 7.53
CA GLY A 41 -18.91 19.30 8.81
C GLY A 41 -18.02 19.56 10.03
N ALA A 42 -18.62 19.52 11.22
CA ALA A 42 -17.89 19.55 12.47
C ALA A 42 -17.08 18.24 12.67
N PRO A 43 -15.85 18.32 13.22
CA PRO A 43 -15.03 17.13 13.47
C PRO A 43 -15.73 16.16 14.43
N ALA A 44 -15.86 14.89 14.03
CA ALA A 44 -16.54 13.87 14.82
C ALA A 44 -15.78 13.47 16.11
N PHE A 45 -14.45 13.57 16.11
CA PHE A 45 -13.57 13.13 17.20
C PHE A 45 -13.02 14.31 17.98
N LEU A 46 -13.89 14.99 18.73
CA LEU A 46 -13.51 16.17 19.53
C LEU A 46 -12.47 15.86 20.63
N HIS A 47 -12.42 14.61 21.07
CA HIS A 47 -11.51 14.15 22.13
C HIS A 47 -10.25 13.48 21.56
N GLY A 48 -10.05 13.53 20.24
CA GLY A 48 -8.91 12.94 19.56
C GLY A 48 -9.00 11.42 19.38
N VAL A 49 -7.85 10.84 19.06
CA VAL A 49 -7.63 9.41 18.79
C VAL A 49 -6.38 8.99 19.54
N ALA A 50 -6.36 7.76 20.07
CA ALA A 50 -5.17 7.20 20.68
C ALA A 50 -5.09 5.68 20.44
N SER A 51 -3.92 5.11 20.73
CA SER A 51 -3.57 3.71 20.49
C SER A 51 -2.96 3.07 21.73
N GLY A 52 -3.12 1.75 21.90
CA GLY A 52 -2.54 0.99 23.02
C GLY A 52 -2.87 -0.50 22.95
N ASP A 53 -2.49 -1.25 23.98
CA ASP A 53 -2.58 -2.72 24.03
C ASP A 53 -1.97 -3.42 22.79
N PRO A 54 -0.63 -3.37 22.65
CA PRO A 54 0.05 -4.00 21.51
C PRO A 54 -0.03 -5.53 21.58
N LEU A 55 -0.56 -6.13 20.53
CA LEU A 55 -0.54 -7.56 20.23
C LEU A 55 0.54 -7.85 19.18
N PRO A 56 0.92 -9.13 18.98
CA PRO A 56 1.97 -9.51 18.02
C PRO A 56 1.79 -8.92 16.62
N ASP A 57 0.53 -8.83 16.17
CA ASP A 57 0.18 -8.35 14.82
C ASP A 57 -0.75 -7.12 14.84
N GLY A 58 -0.92 -6.44 15.98
CA GLY A 58 -1.91 -5.36 16.07
C GLY A 58 -1.81 -4.45 17.28
N VAL A 59 -2.62 -3.39 17.27
CA VAL A 59 -2.78 -2.43 18.36
C VAL A 59 -4.25 -2.01 18.42
N LEU A 60 -4.78 -1.80 19.62
CA LEU A 60 -6.11 -1.21 19.78
C LEU A 60 -6.07 0.29 19.52
N LEU A 61 -7.08 0.78 18.79
CA LEU A 61 -7.33 2.21 18.58
C LEU A 61 -8.62 2.58 19.29
N TRP A 62 -8.62 3.71 19.99
CA TRP A 62 -9.83 4.26 20.62
C TRP A 62 -10.04 5.73 20.30
N THR A 63 -11.32 6.11 20.29
CA THR A 63 -11.79 7.48 20.15
C THR A 63 -13.09 7.66 20.94
N ARG A 64 -13.55 8.90 21.08
CA ARG A 64 -14.83 9.24 21.72
C ARG A 64 -15.60 10.25 20.90
N VAL A 65 -16.85 9.90 20.58
CA VAL A 65 -17.82 10.77 19.93
C VAL A 65 -18.74 11.37 20.98
N THR A 66 -18.98 12.68 20.89
CA THR A 66 -19.95 13.39 21.74
C THR A 66 -21.17 13.74 20.89
N PRO A 67 -22.37 13.26 21.27
CA PRO A 67 -23.61 13.64 20.57
C PRO A 67 -23.85 15.15 20.64
N THR A 68 -24.38 15.71 19.56
CA THR A 68 -24.85 17.10 19.45
C THR A 68 -26.36 17.16 19.53
#